data_AF-A0A534JTJ0-F1
#
_entry.id   AF-A0A534JTJ0-F1
#
_cell.length_a   1.000
_cell.length_b   1.000
_cell.length_c   1.000
_cell.angle_alpha   90.00
_cell.angle_beta   90.00
_cell.angle_gamma   90.00
#
_symmetry.space_group_name_H-M   'P 1'
#
loop_
_entity.id
_entity.type
_entity.pdbx_description
1 polymer ?
#
loop_
_entity_poly.entity_id
_entity_poly.type
_entity_poly.pdbx_seq_one_letter_code
_entity_poly.pdbx_strand_id
1 'polypeptide(L)'
;MAPTKVEEAKAALEQGDFERGLRLIEEAEAEQPNDPGARELYVVTHLARAIRLSDKAREARREDLLRRKIEYDVEFQDSPGVAESFDRATAAIEDVLRVDSKHWKAQMLKAALLFRRDREAGRPAALEILHALAAADPANQQVPFTIRKIERPCIRCGDTGFCSHCKGRGQTTFLGMDRKCERCYGRGICPVCGVL
;
A
#
# COMPACT_ATOMS: atom_id res chain seq x y z
N MET A 1 7.30 -27.72 -29.64
CA MET A 1 6.55 -26.46 -29.43
C MET A 1 7.45 -25.50 -28.69
N ALA A 2 7.47 -24.22 -29.06
CA ALA A 2 8.12 -23.18 -28.27
C ALA A 2 7.31 -22.94 -26.97
N PRO A 3 7.96 -22.57 -25.85
CA PRO A 3 7.24 -22.23 -24.63
C PRO A 3 6.32 -21.02 -24.87
N THR A 4 5.17 -21.02 -24.19
CA THR A 4 4.26 -19.88 -24.16
C THR A 4 4.84 -18.75 -23.30
N LYS A 5 4.38 -17.52 -23.51
CA LYS A 5 4.81 -16.38 -22.67
C LYS A 5 4.48 -16.57 -21.19
N VAL A 6 3.40 -17.28 -20.88
CA VAL A 6 3.03 -17.65 -19.50
C VAL A 6 4.09 -18.60 -18.89
N GLU A 7 4.58 -19.57 -19.65
CA GLU A 7 5.63 -20.49 -19.20
C GLU A 7 6.98 -19.76 -19.04
N GLU A 8 7.33 -18.89 -19.98
CA GLU A 8 8.54 -18.06 -19.87
C GLU A 8 8.48 -17.10 -18.68
N ALA A 9 7.32 -16.49 -18.43
CA ALA A 9 7.10 -15.64 -17.28
C ALA A 9 7.27 -16.40 -15.96
N LYS A 10 6.67 -17.59 -15.84
CA LYS A 10 6.83 -18.44 -14.66
C LYS A 10 8.30 -18.77 -14.41
N ALA A 11 9.02 -19.19 -15.46
CA ALA A 11 10.45 -19.50 -15.36
C ALA A 11 11.28 -18.27 -14.92
N ALA A 12 10.98 -17.08 -15.44
CA ALA A 12 11.66 -15.86 -15.04
C ALA A 12 11.40 -15.51 -13.56
N LEU A 13 10.14 -15.64 -13.10
CA LEU A 13 9.77 -15.41 -11.71
C LEU A 13 10.42 -16.42 -10.75
N GLU A 14 10.49 -17.70 -11.13
CA GLU A 14 11.17 -18.76 -10.36
C GLU A 14 12.68 -18.49 -10.22
N GLN A 15 13.30 -17.89 -11.24
CA GLN A 15 14.70 -17.45 -11.22
C GLN A 15 14.92 -16.14 -10.46
N GLY A 16 13.85 -15.49 -9.98
CA GLY A 16 13.90 -14.20 -9.30
C GLY A 16 14.01 -12.99 -10.22
N ASP A 17 13.93 -13.16 -11.55
CA ASP A 17 13.90 -12.07 -12.52
C ASP A 17 12.48 -11.49 -12.62
N PHE A 18 12.13 -10.73 -11.58
CA PHE A 18 10.78 -10.16 -11.44
C PHE A 18 10.41 -9.22 -12.59
N GLU A 19 11.34 -8.37 -13.03
CA GLU A 19 11.06 -7.37 -14.07
C GLU A 19 10.83 -8.03 -15.43
N ARG A 20 11.60 -9.07 -15.77
CA ARG A 20 11.33 -9.86 -16.98
C ARG A 20 10.02 -10.62 -16.86
N GLY A 21 9.78 -11.27 -15.73
CA GLY A 21 8.52 -11.97 -15.47
C GLY A 21 7.31 -11.05 -15.67
N LEU A 22 7.35 -9.85 -15.08
CA LEU A 22 6.29 -8.84 -15.22
C LEU A 22 6.04 -8.47 -16.69
N ARG A 23 7.08 -8.12 -17.45
CA ARG A 23 6.93 -7.77 -18.89
C ARG A 23 6.30 -8.91 -19.69
N LEU A 24 6.75 -10.15 -19.48
CA LEU A 24 6.22 -11.32 -20.19
C LEU A 24 4.75 -11.57 -19.87
N ILE A 25 4.31 -11.25 -18.64
CA ILE A 25 2.92 -11.40 -18.22
C ILE A 25 2.03 -10.30 -18.79
N GLU A 26 2.52 -9.06 -18.83
CA GLU A 26 1.84 -7.94 -19.49
C GLU A 26 1.63 -8.26 -20.98
N GLU A 27 2.65 -8.81 -21.64
CA GLU A 27 2.53 -9.27 -23.03
C GLU A 27 1.57 -10.45 -23.19
N ALA A 28 1.59 -11.43 -22.27
CA ALA A 28 0.69 -12.58 -22.32
C ALA A 28 -0.78 -12.18 -22.13
N GLU A 29 -1.08 -11.27 -21.20
CA GLU A 29 -2.44 -10.74 -21.00
C GLU A 29 -2.90 -9.91 -22.20
N ALA A 30 -2.01 -9.12 -22.81
CA ALA A 30 -2.35 -8.35 -24.01
C ALA A 30 -2.66 -9.25 -25.22
N GLU A 31 -1.93 -10.35 -25.39
CA GLU A 31 -2.15 -11.30 -26.50
C GLU A 31 -3.37 -12.20 -26.28
N GLN A 32 -3.60 -12.63 -25.05
CA GLN A 32 -4.69 -13.54 -24.70
C GLN A 32 -5.43 -13.08 -23.42
N PRO A 33 -6.22 -11.99 -23.46
CA PRO A 33 -6.87 -11.42 -22.27
C PRO A 33 -7.86 -12.36 -21.56
N ASN A 34 -8.37 -13.35 -22.29
CA ASN A 34 -9.33 -14.34 -21.81
C ASN A 34 -8.68 -15.65 -21.35
N ASP A 35 -7.35 -15.80 -21.46
CA ASP A 35 -6.65 -16.99 -20.95
C ASP A 35 -6.64 -16.96 -19.41
N PRO A 36 -7.27 -17.93 -18.72
CA PRO A 36 -7.31 -17.95 -17.26
C PRO A 36 -5.91 -18.02 -16.63
N GLY A 37 -4.97 -18.71 -17.27
CA GLY A 37 -3.61 -18.85 -16.78
C GLY A 37 -2.82 -17.54 -16.81
N ALA A 38 -2.87 -16.81 -17.91
CA ALA A 38 -2.30 -15.47 -18.05
C ALA A 38 -2.95 -14.49 -17.07
N ARG A 39 -4.28 -14.51 -16.94
CA ARG A 39 -5.04 -13.66 -16.04
C ARG A 39 -4.67 -13.87 -14.58
N GLU A 40 -4.61 -15.12 -14.12
CA GLU A 40 -4.21 -15.45 -12.74
C GLU A 40 -2.78 -14.99 -12.45
N LEU A 41 -1.84 -15.29 -13.36
CA LEU A 41 -0.44 -14.94 -13.20
C LEU A 41 -0.23 -13.40 -13.22
N TYR A 42 -1.00 -12.68 -14.04
CA TYR A 42 -1.07 -11.22 -14.04
C TYR A 42 -1.50 -10.68 -12.69
N VAL A 43 -2.65 -11.14 -12.18
CA VAL A 43 -3.21 -10.68 -10.90
C VAL A 43 -2.21 -10.89 -9.76
N VAL A 44 -1.63 -12.08 -9.64
CA VAL A 44 -0.69 -12.40 -8.55
C VAL A 44 0.58 -11.56 -8.64
N THR A 45 1.15 -11.44 -9.84
CA THR A 45 2.42 -10.71 -10.05
C THR A 45 2.24 -9.20 -9.85
N HIS A 46 1.19 -8.61 -10.43
CA HIS A 46 0.90 -7.19 -10.25
C HIS A 46 0.50 -6.86 -8.81
N LEU A 47 -0.19 -7.76 -8.10
CA LEU A 47 -0.48 -7.57 -6.68
C LEU A 47 0.81 -7.54 -5.85
N ALA A 48 1.77 -8.42 -6.13
CA ALA A 48 3.07 -8.40 -5.46
C ALA A 48 3.85 -7.09 -5.73
N ARG A 49 3.75 -6.55 -6.96
CA ARG A 49 4.29 -5.22 -7.31
C ARG A 49 3.58 -4.11 -6.53
N ALA A 50 2.26 -4.11 -6.49
CA ALA A 50 1.43 -3.13 -5.80
C ALA A 50 1.73 -3.07 -4.29
N ILE A 51 1.89 -4.23 -3.63
CA ILE A 51 2.29 -4.33 -2.22
C ILE A 51 3.66 -3.68 -2.02
N ARG A 52 4.65 -4.04 -2.83
CA ARG A 52 6.01 -3.47 -2.73
C ARG A 52 6.04 -1.96 -2.97
N LEU A 53 5.26 -1.47 -3.93
CA LEU A 53 5.16 -0.02 -4.19
C LEU A 53 4.46 0.71 -3.04
N SER A 54 3.43 0.12 -2.45
CA SER A 54 2.75 0.68 -1.27
C SER A 54 3.69 0.79 -0.07
N ASP A 55 4.53 -0.22 0.15
CA ASP A 55 5.57 -0.19 1.19
C ASP A 55 6.64 0.86 0.89
N LYS A 56 7.09 0.98 -0.38
CA LYS A 56 8.04 2.00 -0.81
C LYS A 56 7.49 3.42 -0.63
N ALA A 57 6.22 3.66 -0.95
CA ALA A 57 5.59 4.97 -0.75
C ALA A 57 5.56 5.37 0.74
N ARG A 58 5.24 4.41 1.61
CA ARG A 58 5.31 4.61 3.07
C ARG A 58 6.73 4.89 3.54
N GLU A 59 7.72 4.16 3.03
CA GLU A 59 9.12 4.35 3.38
C GLU A 59 9.62 5.72 2.93
N ALA A 60 9.35 6.10 1.68
CA ALA A 60 9.69 7.42 1.13
C ALA A 60 9.14 8.55 1.99
N ARG A 61 7.88 8.43 2.47
CA ARG A 61 7.29 9.40 3.39
C ARG A 61 8.04 9.45 4.72
N ARG A 62 8.41 8.29 5.29
CA ARG A 62 9.17 8.23 6.55
C ARG A 62 10.54 8.87 6.41
N GLU A 63 11.25 8.58 5.33
CA GLU A 63 12.55 9.17 5.01
C GLU A 63 12.45 10.68 4.79
N ASP A 64 11.38 11.16 4.14
CA ASP A 64 11.14 12.60 3.96
C ASP A 64 10.90 13.30 5.31
N LEU A 65 10.06 12.72 6.17
CA LEU A 65 9.83 13.20 7.54
C LEU A 65 11.13 13.26 8.36
N LEU A 66 12.01 12.28 8.15
CA LEU A 66 13.33 12.22 8.79
C LEU A 66 14.25 13.33 8.31
N ARG A 67 14.36 13.49 6.99
CA ARG A 67 15.20 14.49 6.35
C ARG A 67 14.79 15.91 6.71
N ARG A 68 13.48 16.19 6.69
CA ARG A 68 12.92 17.54 6.89
C ARG A 68 12.82 17.95 8.36
N LYS A 69 12.90 17.01 9.29
CA LYS A 69 12.81 17.24 10.75
C LYS A 69 11.63 18.16 11.14
N ILE A 70 10.47 17.95 10.51
CA ILE A 70 9.29 18.82 10.68
C ILE A 70 8.87 18.88 12.16
N GLU A 71 8.60 20.09 12.63
CA GLU A 71 8.17 20.38 14.00
C GLU A 71 6.67 20.15 14.22
N TYR A 72 6.20 20.18 15.47
CA TYR A 72 4.82 19.76 15.82
C TYR A 72 3.71 20.71 15.32
N ASP A 73 4.08 21.95 15.03
CA ASP A 73 3.21 23.08 14.68
C ASP A 73 3.12 23.34 13.17
N VAL A 74 3.87 22.59 12.37
CA VAL A 74 3.85 22.71 10.91
C VAL A 74 2.94 21.65 10.32
N GLU A 75 1.96 22.10 9.54
CA GLU A 75 1.10 21.21 8.77
C GLU A 75 1.95 20.36 7.81
N PHE A 76 1.80 19.03 7.92
CA PHE A 76 2.57 18.11 7.11
C PHE A 76 1.95 17.97 5.71
N GLN A 77 2.76 18.25 4.70
CA GLN A 77 2.45 17.91 3.31
C GLN A 77 3.56 17.03 2.73
N ASP A 78 3.15 16.01 1.99
CA ASP A 78 4.06 15.16 1.25
C ASP A 78 4.86 16.00 0.25
N SER A 79 6.16 15.73 0.16
CA SER A 79 6.95 16.27 -0.94
C SER A 79 6.52 15.64 -2.28
N PRO A 80 6.79 16.29 -3.43
CA PRO A 80 6.40 15.78 -4.74
C PRO A 80 6.82 14.32 -5.01
N GLY A 81 8.03 13.93 -4.59
CA GLY A 81 8.51 12.55 -4.76
C GLY A 81 7.79 11.52 -3.89
N VAL A 82 7.30 11.91 -2.70
CA VAL A 82 6.45 11.06 -1.88
C VAL A 82 5.07 10.92 -2.53
N ALA A 83 4.48 12.03 -2.99
CA ALA A 83 3.20 12.01 -3.70
C ALA A 83 3.27 11.10 -4.93
N GLU A 84 4.32 11.21 -5.75
CA GLU A 84 4.56 10.35 -6.91
C GLU A 84 4.67 8.86 -6.51
N SER A 85 5.32 8.56 -5.38
CA SER A 85 5.42 7.18 -4.89
C SER A 85 4.05 6.61 -4.53
N PHE A 86 3.16 7.41 -3.93
CA PHE A 86 1.77 7.01 -3.71
C PHE A 86 1.00 6.84 -5.01
N ASP A 87 1.15 7.75 -5.98
CA ASP A 87 0.51 7.65 -7.29
C ASP A 87 0.90 6.36 -8.02
N ARG A 88 2.19 6.00 -8.00
CA ARG A 88 2.69 4.75 -8.58
C ARG A 88 2.12 3.52 -7.89
N ALA A 89 2.01 3.55 -6.56
CA ALA A 89 1.39 2.47 -5.80
C ALA A 89 -0.10 2.32 -6.14
N THR A 90 -0.84 3.43 -6.25
CA THR A 90 -2.24 3.44 -6.68
C THR A 90 -2.38 2.86 -8.08
N ALA A 91 -1.58 3.32 -9.05
CA ALA A 91 -1.64 2.81 -10.42
C ALA A 91 -1.43 1.29 -10.49
N ALA A 92 -0.46 0.75 -9.75
CA ALA A 92 -0.23 -0.70 -9.70
C ALA A 92 -1.39 -1.49 -9.06
N ILE A 93 -2.14 -0.89 -8.14
CA ILE A 93 -3.36 -1.51 -7.59
C ILE A 93 -4.48 -1.48 -8.65
N GLU A 94 -4.64 -0.37 -9.36
CA GLU A 94 -5.62 -0.27 -10.45
C GLU A 94 -5.33 -1.27 -11.58
N ASP A 95 -4.06 -1.57 -11.88
CA ASP A 95 -3.71 -2.62 -12.86
C ASP A 95 -4.33 -3.97 -12.48
N VAL A 96 -4.30 -4.33 -11.20
CA VAL A 96 -4.93 -5.57 -10.70
C VAL A 96 -6.45 -5.47 -10.81
N LEU A 97 -7.04 -4.35 -10.39
CA LEU A 97 -8.49 -4.16 -10.39
C LEU A 97 -9.09 -4.00 -11.79
N ARG A 98 -8.30 -3.58 -12.78
CA ARG A 98 -8.68 -3.56 -14.19
C ARG A 98 -8.97 -4.97 -14.69
N VAL A 99 -8.11 -5.92 -14.31
CA VAL A 99 -8.25 -7.32 -14.71
C VAL A 99 -9.28 -8.00 -13.82
N ASP A 100 -9.14 -7.92 -12.49
CA ASP A 100 -10.06 -8.47 -11.50
C ASP A 100 -10.59 -7.39 -10.55
N SER A 101 -11.70 -6.78 -10.94
CA SER A 101 -12.35 -5.68 -10.20
C SER A 101 -12.85 -6.06 -8.81
N LYS A 102 -13.04 -7.36 -8.53
CA LYS A 102 -13.50 -7.88 -7.24
C LYS A 102 -12.38 -8.50 -6.42
N HIS A 103 -11.12 -8.32 -6.84
CA HIS A 103 -9.98 -8.88 -6.13
C HIS A 103 -9.85 -8.29 -4.71
N TRP A 104 -10.30 -9.05 -3.71
CA TRP A 104 -10.52 -8.54 -2.36
C TRP A 104 -9.28 -7.89 -1.74
N LYS A 105 -8.09 -8.49 -1.95
CA LYS A 105 -6.84 -7.99 -1.37
C LYS A 105 -6.34 -6.71 -2.06
N ALA A 106 -6.66 -6.53 -3.34
CA ALA A 106 -6.34 -5.31 -4.07
C ALA A 106 -7.27 -4.17 -3.64
N GLN A 107 -8.56 -4.45 -3.46
CA GLN A 107 -9.52 -3.51 -2.89
C GLN A 107 -9.14 -3.09 -1.45
N MET A 108 -8.76 -4.06 -0.60
CA MET A 108 -8.23 -3.77 0.75
C MET A 108 -7.00 -2.86 0.71
N LEU A 109 -6.05 -3.17 -0.19
CA LEU A 109 -4.83 -2.38 -0.36
C LEU A 109 -5.14 -0.95 -0.86
N LYS A 110 -6.09 -0.81 -1.80
CA LYS A 110 -6.57 0.49 -2.30
C LYS A 110 -7.15 1.34 -1.17
N ALA A 111 -8.06 0.77 -0.37
CA ALA A 111 -8.67 1.46 0.76
C ALA A 111 -7.61 1.92 1.77
N ALA A 112 -6.67 1.04 2.12
CA ALA A 112 -5.56 1.37 3.02
C ALA A 112 -4.63 2.46 2.45
N LEU A 113 -4.37 2.46 1.15
CA LEU A 113 -3.49 3.43 0.50
C LEU A 113 -4.14 4.80 0.40
N LEU A 114 -5.42 4.87 -0.02
CA LEU A 114 -6.21 6.11 -0.08
C LEU A 114 -6.24 6.80 1.28
N PHE A 115 -6.61 6.06 2.32
CA PHE A 115 -6.68 6.58 3.67
C PHE A 115 -5.32 7.01 4.23
N ARG A 116 -4.25 6.29 3.90
CA ARG A 116 -2.89 6.67 4.31
C ARG A 116 -2.42 7.92 3.61
N ARG A 117 -2.71 8.05 2.31
CA ARG A 117 -2.27 9.18 1.51
C ARG A 117 -2.81 10.47 2.11
N ASP A 118 -4.12 10.51 2.31
CA ASP A 118 -4.86 11.62 2.88
C ASP A 118 -6.00 11.06 3.74
N ARG A 119 -5.96 11.35 5.05
CA ARG A 119 -6.93 10.80 6.00
C ARG A 119 -8.26 11.53 6.01
N GLU A 120 -8.31 12.75 5.49
CA GLU A 120 -9.53 13.52 5.37
C GLU A 120 -10.21 13.16 4.05
N ALA A 121 -9.53 13.41 2.93
CA ALA A 121 -10.08 13.17 1.60
C ALA A 121 -10.20 11.68 1.25
N GLY A 122 -9.28 10.84 1.75
CA GLY A 122 -9.25 9.41 1.43
C GLY A 122 -10.19 8.56 2.29
N ARG A 123 -10.70 9.07 3.42
CA ARG A 123 -11.56 8.29 4.33
C ARG A 123 -12.90 7.88 3.72
N PRO A 124 -13.68 8.77 3.07
CA PRO A 124 -14.96 8.37 2.47
C PRO A 124 -14.77 7.24 1.46
N ALA A 125 -13.81 7.39 0.53
CA ALA A 125 -13.53 6.39 -0.50
C ALA A 125 -13.01 5.07 0.10
N ALA A 126 -12.17 5.12 1.13
CA ALA A 126 -11.70 3.92 1.81
C ALA A 126 -12.85 3.17 2.51
N LEU A 127 -13.74 3.89 3.21
CA LEU A 127 -14.89 3.29 3.89
C LEU A 127 -15.88 2.68 2.90
N GLU A 128 -16.14 3.34 1.77
CA GLU A 128 -17.00 2.79 0.71
C GLU A 128 -16.50 1.41 0.24
N ILE A 129 -15.21 1.31 -0.09
CA ILE A 129 -14.58 0.05 -0.49
C ILE A 129 -14.68 -1.01 0.62
N LEU A 130 -14.38 -0.63 1.87
CA LEU A 130 -14.38 -1.56 2.99
C LEU A 130 -15.79 -2.05 3.35
N HIS A 131 -16.81 -1.20 3.26
CA HIS A 131 -18.19 -1.61 3.48
C HIS A 131 -18.66 -2.56 2.38
N ALA A 132 -18.32 -2.29 1.11
CA ALA A 132 -18.59 -3.21 0.01
C ALA A 132 -17.92 -4.58 0.22
N LEU A 133 -16.66 -4.59 0.67
CA LEU A 133 -15.93 -5.82 1.01
C LEU A 133 -16.58 -6.59 2.16
N ALA A 134 -16.97 -5.90 3.24
CA ALA A 134 -17.61 -6.52 4.39
C ALA A 134 -18.98 -7.12 4.03
N ALA A 135 -19.71 -6.52 3.09
CA ALA A 135 -20.96 -7.04 2.58
C ALA A 135 -20.76 -8.26 1.66
N ALA A 136 -19.70 -8.25 0.85
CA ALA A 136 -19.38 -9.35 -0.08
C ALA A 136 -18.86 -10.60 0.65
N ASP A 137 -18.09 -10.43 1.72
CA ASP A 137 -17.57 -11.53 2.55
C ASP A 137 -17.65 -11.20 4.05
N PRO A 138 -18.80 -11.48 4.70
CA PRO A 138 -18.97 -11.24 6.14
C PRO A 138 -18.07 -12.10 7.04
N ALA A 139 -17.49 -13.19 6.53
CA ALA A 139 -16.61 -14.04 7.30
C ALA A 139 -15.21 -13.41 7.48
N ASN A 140 -14.82 -12.48 6.61
CA ASN A 140 -13.53 -11.81 6.66
C ASN A 140 -13.44 -10.79 7.81
N GLN A 141 -12.97 -11.26 8.97
CA GLN A 141 -12.81 -10.43 10.17
C GLN A 141 -11.77 -9.30 10.05
N GLN A 142 -10.93 -9.30 9.01
CA GLN A 142 -9.95 -8.23 8.79
C GLN A 142 -10.62 -6.91 8.37
N VAL A 143 -11.73 -7.00 7.62
CA VAL A 143 -12.43 -5.83 7.07
C VAL A 143 -13.09 -5.00 8.19
N PRO A 144 -13.90 -5.58 9.11
CA PRO A 144 -14.49 -4.83 10.22
C PRO A 144 -13.46 -4.18 11.15
N PHE A 145 -12.31 -4.83 11.35
CA PHE A 145 -11.23 -4.25 12.15
C PHE A 145 -10.61 -3.02 11.48
N THR A 146 -10.44 -3.08 10.16
CA THR A 146 -9.93 -1.94 9.37
C THR A 146 -10.94 -0.79 9.35
N ILE A 147 -12.24 -1.09 9.17
CA ILE A 147 -13.31 -0.08 9.27
C ILE A 147 -13.22 0.69 10.59
N ARG A 148 -13.15 -0.01 11.73
CA ARG A 148 -13.09 0.64 13.06
C ARG A 148 -11.90 1.60 13.23
N LYS A 149 -10.77 1.35 12.54
CA LYS A 149 -9.60 2.24 12.58
C LYS A 149 -9.77 3.49 11.72
N ILE A 150 -10.59 3.40 10.67
CA ILE A 150 -10.76 4.43 9.63
C ILE A 150 -12.01 5.26 9.87
N GLU A 151 -13.06 4.70 10.46
CA GLU A 151 -14.37 5.34 10.57
C GLU A 151 -14.33 6.66 11.37
N ARG A 152 -13.47 6.73 12.39
CA ARG A 152 -13.42 7.89 13.31
C ARG A 152 -12.04 8.53 13.36
N PRO A 153 -11.97 9.88 13.49
CA PRO A 153 -10.71 10.57 13.72
C PRO A 153 -9.98 10.04 14.97
N CYS A 154 -8.67 9.81 14.84
CA CYS A 154 -7.92 9.20 15.93
C CYS A 154 -7.40 10.23 16.93
N ILE A 155 -8.02 10.29 18.12
CA ILE A 155 -7.65 11.19 19.22
C ILE A 155 -6.17 11.05 19.61
N ARG A 156 -5.61 9.83 19.60
CA ARG A 156 -4.21 9.57 20.02
C ARG A 156 -3.16 10.31 19.19
N CYS A 157 -3.44 10.54 17.92
CA CYS A 157 -2.49 11.15 16.98
C CYS A 157 -3.03 12.44 16.35
N GLY A 158 -4.14 12.99 16.86
CA GLY A 158 -4.84 14.11 16.21
C GLY A 158 -5.24 13.78 14.77
N ASP A 159 -5.56 12.51 14.53
CA ASP A 159 -5.90 11.96 13.22
C ASP A 159 -4.85 12.09 12.10
N THR A 160 -3.60 12.35 12.44
CA THR A 160 -2.49 12.39 11.45
C THR A 160 -2.09 11.00 10.94
N GLY A 161 -2.42 9.94 11.69
CA GLY A 161 -1.97 8.57 11.40
C GLY A 161 -0.49 8.31 11.72
N PHE A 162 0.28 9.35 12.06
CA PHE A 162 1.68 9.22 12.46
C PHE A 162 1.83 8.88 13.95
N CYS A 163 2.95 8.25 14.29
CA CYS A 163 3.29 8.09 15.70
C CYS A 163 3.59 9.47 16.31
N SER A 164 2.77 9.89 17.28
CA SER A 164 2.91 11.19 17.96
C SER A 164 4.23 11.34 18.74
N HIS A 165 4.94 10.25 19.02
CA HIS A 165 6.20 10.31 19.77
C HIS A 165 7.43 10.54 18.89
N CYS A 166 7.47 9.94 17.69
CA CYS A 166 8.55 10.16 16.73
C CYS A 166 8.15 11.05 15.54
N LYS A 167 6.95 11.64 15.57
CA LYS A 167 6.37 12.43 14.46
C LYS A 167 6.42 11.71 13.12
N GLY A 168 6.15 10.41 13.16
CA GLY A 168 6.18 9.55 11.99
C GLY A 168 7.54 9.13 11.45
N ARG A 169 8.64 9.60 12.04
CA ARG A 169 10.01 9.28 11.62
C ARG A 169 10.44 7.85 11.87
N GLY A 170 9.76 7.12 12.76
CA GLY A 170 10.17 5.78 13.19
C GLY A 170 11.39 5.75 14.13
N GLN A 171 12.10 6.86 14.29
CA GLN A 171 13.22 7.01 15.24
C GLN A 171 13.14 8.32 16.01
N THR A 172 13.84 8.35 17.14
CA THR A 172 13.99 9.49 18.02
C THR A 172 15.47 9.76 18.24
N THR A 173 15.88 11.02 18.21
CA THR A 173 17.25 11.43 18.51
C THR A 173 17.33 11.89 19.97
N PHE A 174 18.22 11.28 20.76
CA PHE A 174 18.48 11.69 22.14
C PHE A 174 19.99 11.80 22.37
N LEU A 175 20.46 12.98 22.81
CA LEU A 175 21.89 13.29 22.97
C LEU A 175 22.73 12.97 21.72
N GLY A 176 22.19 13.27 20.53
CA GLY A 176 22.87 13.01 19.25
C GLY A 176 22.88 11.54 18.80
N MET A 177 22.29 10.62 19.57
CA MET A 177 22.14 9.21 19.18
C MET A 177 20.74 8.95 18.63
N ASP A 178 20.67 8.42 17.41
CA ASP A 178 19.43 7.96 16.82
C ASP A 178 19.06 6.58 17.38
N ARG A 179 17.82 6.45 17.87
CA ARG A 179 17.26 5.20 18.36
C ARG A 179 15.92 4.91 17.71
N LYS A 180 15.67 3.63 17.44
CA LYS A 180 14.37 3.14 17.00
C LYS A 180 13.29 3.57 18.00
N CYS A 181 12.20 4.14 17.50
CA CYS A 181 11.09 4.56 18.33
C CYS A 181 10.40 3.35 18.93
N GLU A 182 10.42 3.24 20.25
CA GLU A 182 9.84 2.10 20.99
C GLU A 182 8.31 2.08 20.94
N ARG A 183 7.66 3.24 20.83
CA ARG A 183 6.19 3.32 20.80
C ARG A 183 5.55 2.82 19.50
N CYS A 184 6.25 2.93 18.38
CA CYS A 184 5.79 2.44 17.08
C CYS A 184 6.68 1.33 16.51
N TYR A 185 7.66 0.86 17.29
CA TYR A 185 8.65 -0.13 16.88
C TYR A 185 9.28 0.18 15.52
N GLY A 186 9.69 1.43 15.29
CA GLY A 186 10.32 1.84 14.02
C GLY A 186 9.36 2.14 12.88
N ARG A 187 8.06 1.87 13.02
CA ARG A 187 7.13 1.90 11.88
C ARG A 187 6.74 3.30 11.43
N GLY A 188 6.84 4.31 12.30
CA GLY A 188 6.41 5.69 12.02
C GLY A 188 4.89 5.89 12.00
N ILE A 189 4.09 4.86 12.26
CA ILE A 189 2.62 4.97 12.24
C ILE A 189 2.05 4.95 13.66
N CYS A 190 0.88 5.53 13.84
CA CYS A 190 0.12 5.43 15.07
C CYS A 190 -0.22 3.95 15.34
N PRO A 191 0.10 3.39 16.52
CA PRO A 191 -0.16 1.97 16.80
C PRO A 191 -1.67 1.65 16.96
N VAL A 192 -2.53 2.67 17.08
CA VAL A 192 -3.98 2.51 17.26
C VAL A 192 -4.71 2.56 15.93
N CYS A 193 -4.57 3.65 15.17
CA CYS A 193 -5.29 3.87 13.91
C CYS A 193 -4.42 3.63 12.67
N GLY A 194 -3.16 3.22 12.84
CA GLY A 194 -2.27 2.87 11.74
C GLY A 194 -2.86 1.70 10.96
N VAL A 195 -3.01 1.91 9.66
CA VAL A 195 -3.38 0.90 8.68
C VAL A 195 -2.10 0.53 7.94
N LEU A 196 -1.82 -0.77 7.85
CA LEU A 196 -0.64 -1.31 7.17
C LEU A 196 -0.88 -1.39 5.67
#